data_AF-A0A535KQL2-F1
#
_entry.id   AF-A0A535KQL2-F1
#
_cell.length_a   1.000
_cell.length_b   1.000
_cell.length_c   1.000
_cell.angle_alpha   90.00
_cell.angle_beta   90.00
_cell.angle_gamma   90.00
#
_symmetry.space_group_name_H-M   'P 1'
#
loop_
_entity.id
_entity.type
_entity.pdbx_description
1 polymer ?
#
loop_
_entity_poly.entity_id
_entity_poly.type
_entity_poly.pdbx_seq_one_letter_code
_entity_poly.pdbx_strand_id
1 'polypeptide(L)'
;VSPGGIGFDINCGVRLLSTDLLHEQIRGKVDKFADELFSNLPSGVGGSGMRDLSVDEMRAVMVRGSTWAIEEGYGFAEDLEVTEEYGCLAGANPDAVSDTAVRRGMKQLGSLGSGNHFCEVQKVDHIYDEEAAAALGIGQIGQIVAMIHCGSRGFGHQIAEDYVKLAESRQKDFGFHLVDRQLACLPLQSDEGRAYLAAMACAANFAWANRQLLMYGVRQAFSSVFGRKARAKDVPMVYDVCHNIAKMEEYEIEGQLQRVCVHRKGATRAFPAGHPAVPEQYRAVGQPVLIPGDMGRYSFVLVGAQGSMEQTFGTTCHGAGRRQSRTAAK
;
A
#
# COMPACT_ATOMS: atom_id res chain seq x y z
N VAL A 1 -4.94 -14.88 -14.16
CA VAL A 1 -5.08 -13.90 -13.09
C VAL A 1 -6.41 -14.09 -12.38
N SER A 2 -6.42 -14.13 -11.05
CA SER A 2 -7.65 -14.24 -10.25
C SER A 2 -7.82 -13.00 -9.38
N PRO A 3 -8.91 -12.21 -9.55
CA PRO A 3 -9.19 -11.09 -8.66
C PRO A 3 -9.31 -11.52 -7.19
N GLY A 4 -9.89 -12.70 -6.94
CA GLY A 4 -9.98 -13.30 -5.60
C GLY A 4 -8.62 -13.64 -4.99
N GLY A 5 -7.59 -13.88 -5.82
CA GLY A 5 -6.20 -14.11 -5.42
C GLY A 5 -5.43 -12.83 -5.07
N ILE A 6 -5.95 -11.65 -5.40
CA ILE A 6 -5.37 -10.32 -5.10
C ILE A 6 -6.10 -9.67 -3.94
N GLY A 7 -7.42 -9.81 -3.90
CA GLY A 7 -8.28 -9.21 -2.87
C GLY A 7 -9.05 -7.98 -3.38
N PHE A 8 -10.10 -7.62 -2.65
CA PHE A 8 -11.00 -6.54 -3.06
C PHE A 8 -10.41 -5.15 -2.86
N ASP A 9 -9.68 -4.92 -1.76
CA ASP A 9 -8.98 -3.65 -1.56
C ASP A 9 -7.62 -3.74 -2.25
N ILE A 10 -7.62 -3.53 -3.57
CA ILE A 10 -6.43 -3.56 -4.42
C ILE A 10 -5.45 -2.50 -3.92
N ASN A 11 -4.18 -2.88 -3.79
CA ASN A 11 -3.12 -2.09 -3.20
C ASN A 11 -3.50 -1.52 -1.81
N CYS A 12 -4.27 -2.27 -1.01
CA CYS A 12 -4.16 -2.12 0.42
C CYS A 12 -2.68 -2.32 0.79
N GLY A 13 -2.16 -1.41 1.60
CA GLY A 13 -0.73 -1.31 1.84
C GLY A 13 -0.42 -0.40 3.00
N VAL A 14 0.86 -0.32 3.31
CA VAL A 14 1.38 0.30 4.53
C VAL A 14 2.48 1.25 4.13
N ARG A 15 2.47 2.42 4.76
CA ARG A 15 3.50 3.45 4.62
C ARG A 15 4.01 3.83 6.00
N LEU A 16 5.32 3.90 6.16
CA LEU A 16 5.94 4.29 7.42
C LEU A 16 6.72 5.59 7.22
N LEU A 17 6.48 6.57 8.08
CA LEU A 17 7.29 7.77 8.20
C LEU A 17 8.12 7.67 9.48
N SER A 18 9.38 8.10 9.43
CA SER A 18 10.19 8.32 10.63
C SER A 18 10.25 9.80 10.99
N THR A 19 10.65 10.07 12.22
CA THR A 19 10.92 11.42 12.73
C THR A 19 12.19 11.38 13.56
N ASP A 20 12.80 12.54 13.82
CA ASP A 20 13.87 12.67 14.81
C ASP A 20 13.35 12.94 16.23
N LEU A 21 12.03 12.82 16.47
CA LEU A 21 11.45 12.94 17.79
C LEU A 21 11.64 11.65 18.59
N LEU A 22 11.92 11.81 19.87
CA LEU A 22 11.90 10.74 20.87
C LEU A 22 10.62 10.82 21.71
N HIS A 23 10.23 9.69 22.30
CA HIS A 23 9.02 9.55 23.12
C HIS A 23 8.87 10.64 24.19
N GLU A 24 9.97 11.02 24.86
CA GLU A 24 9.96 12.06 25.88
C GLU A 24 9.58 13.45 25.33
N GLN A 25 9.87 13.73 24.05
CA GLN A 25 9.58 15.02 23.40
C GLN A 25 8.12 15.16 22.95
N ILE A 26 7.38 14.04 22.86
CA ILE A 26 5.94 14.05 22.54
C ILE A 26 5.06 13.98 23.80
N ARG A 27 5.65 13.70 24.97
CA ARG A 27 4.90 13.63 26.24
C ARG A 27 4.18 14.96 26.49
N GLY A 28 2.90 14.89 26.84
CA GLY A 28 2.04 16.07 27.04
C GLY A 28 1.50 16.70 25.76
N LYS A 29 1.88 16.21 24.57
CA LYS A 29 1.35 16.64 23.27
C LYS A 29 0.57 15.56 22.53
N VAL A 30 0.46 14.36 23.11
CA VAL A 30 -0.15 13.18 22.46
C VAL A 30 -1.59 13.44 22.04
N ASP A 31 -2.43 13.94 22.95
CA ASP A 31 -3.85 14.20 22.64
C ASP A 31 -3.99 15.26 21.54
N LYS A 32 -3.25 16.37 21.66
CA LYS A 32 -3.21 17.41 20.63
C LYS A 32 -2.76 16.85 19.27
N PHE A 33 -1.76 15.96 19.25
CA PHE A 33 -1.28 15.37 18.00
C PHE A 33 -2.30 14.39 17.40
N ALA A 34 -2.97 13.60 18.24
CA ALA A 34 -4.06 12.74 17.80
C ALA A 34 -5.22 13.57 17.19
N ASP A 35 -5.60 14.67 17.84
CA ASP A 35 -6.66 15.57 17.35
C ASP A 35 -6.29 16.22 16.00
N GLU A 36 -5.04 16.68 15.86
CA GLU A 36 -4.53 17.25 14.62
C GLU A 36 -4.46 16.19 13.50
N LEU A 37 -4.02 14.97 13.81
CA LEU A 37 -4.05 13.86 12.84
C LEU A 37 -5.49 13.54 12.43
N PHE A 38 -6.42 13.44 13.39
CA PHE A 38 -7.83 13.16 13.09
C PHE A 38 -8.47 14.26 12.23
N SER A 39 -8.12 15.52 12.48
CA SER A 39 -8.61 16.68 11.71
C SER A 39 -8.01 16.72 10.30
N ASN A 40 -6.75 16.31 10.15
CA ASN A 40 -6.06 16.31 8.85
C ASN A 40 -6.28 15.02 8.05
N LEU A 41 -6.73 13.91 8.64
CA LEU A 41 -6.84 12.61 7.97
C LEU A 41 -8.30 12.13 7.94
N PRO A 42 -9.05 12.45 6.86
CA PRO A 42 -10.43 12.00 6.72
C PRO A 42 -10.56 10.48 6.85
N SER A 43 -11.53 10.03 7.64
CA SER A 43 -11.79 8.61 7.91
C SER A 43 -13.29 8.31 7.93
N GLY A 44 -13.65 7.02 7.96
CA GLY A 44 -15.05 6.56 8.03
C GLY A 44 -15.59 5.93 6.74
N VAL A 45 -16.77 5.31 6.86
CA VAL A 45 -17.49 4.68 5.74
C VAL A 45 -18.24 5.75 4.97
N GLY A 46 -17.95 5.90 3.68
CA GLY A 46 -18.65 6.84 2.80
C GLY A 46 -18.29 8.31 3.01
N GLY A 47 -17.31 8.62 3.88
CA GLY A 47 -16.79 9.98 4.06
C GLY A 47 -16.03 10.47 2.83
N SER A 48 -16.05 11.78 2.61
CA SER A 48 -15.20 12.44 1.61
C SER A 48 -13.74 12.41 2.03
N GLY A 49 -12.84 12.32 1.05
CA GLY A 49 -11.40 12.48 1.27
C GLY A 49 -10.97 13.95 1.27
N MET A 50 -9.65 14.17 1.31
CA MET A 50 -9.05 15.50 1.23
C MET A 50 -9.31 16.21 -0.10
N ARG A 51 -9.59 15.45 -1.17
CA ARG A 51 -9.73 15.98 -2.53
C ARG A 51 -10.90 15.31 -3.24
N ASP A 52 -11.84 16.14 -3.69
CA ASP A 52 -12.83 15.75 -4.70
C ASP A 52 -12.19 15.91 -6.08
N LEU A 53 -12.24 14.84 -6.88
CA LEU A 53 -11.66 14.80 -8.22
C LEU A 53 -12.75 15.05 -9.27
N SER A 54 -12.40 15.79 -10.32
CA SER A 54 -13.06 15.72 -11.61
C SER A 54 -12.77 14.38 -12.31
N VAL A 55 -13.50 14.09 -13.40
CA VAL A 55 -13.27 12.86 -14.17
C VAL A 55 -11.87 12.84 -14.78
N ASP A 56 -11.39 13.98 -15.26
CA ASP A 56 -10.06 14.11 -15.86
C ASP A 56 -8.95 13.95 -14.82
N GLU A 57 -9.10 14.55 -13.64
CA GLU A 57 -8.17 14.32 -12.52
C GLU A 57 -8.18 12.85 -12.08
N MET A 58 -9.36 12.22 -12.01
CA MET A 58 -9.44 10.79 -11.67
C MET A 58 -8.70 9.92 -12.70
N ARG A 59 -8.85 10.21 -14.00
CA ARG A 59 -8.08 9.55 -15.06
C ARG A 59 -6.57 9.78 -14.91
N ALA A 60 -6.16 11.00 -14.56
CA ALA A 60 -4.76 11.32 -14.33
C ALA A 60 -4.20 10.53 -13.12
N VAL A 61 -4.94 10.46 -12.01
CA VAL A 61 -4.57 9.67 -10.82
C VAL A 61 -4.40 8.19 -11.17
N MET A 62 -5.31 7.61 -11.96
CA MET A 62 -5.24 6.20 -12.38
C MET A 62 -3.96 5.87 -13.15
N VAL A 63 -3.42 6.81 -13.92
CA VAL A 63 -2.24 6.59 -14.77
C VAL A 63 -0.95 6.98 -14.08
N ARG A 64 -0.99 7.96 -13.17
CA ARG A 64 0.21 8.64 -12.66
C ARG A 64 0.49 8.36 -11.18
N GLY A 65 -0.48 7.83 -10.44
CA GLY A 65 -0.31 7.43 -9.04
C GLY A 65 0.26 8.54 -8.15
N SER A 66 1.27 8.21 -7.34
CA SER A 66 1.90 9.18 -6.43
C SER A 66 2.50 10.40 -7.15
N THR A 67 2.94 10.26 -8.40
CA THR A 67 3.48 11.39 -9.18
C THR A 67 2.45 12.49 -9.36
N TRP A 68 1.18 12.15 -9.63
CA TRP A 68 0.09 13.14 -9.69
C TRP A 68 -0.06 13.88 -8.37
N ALA A 69 -0.04 13.16 -7.24
CA ALA A 69 -0.19 13.76 -5.93
C ALA A 69 0.93 14.74 -5.60
N ILE A 70 2.18 14.44 -5.98
CA ILE A 70 3.32 15.33 -5.76
C ILE A 70 3.20 16.60 -6.60
N GLU A 71 2.79 16.49 -7.86
CA GLU A 71 2.60 17.66 -8.73
C GLU A 71 1.46 18.58 -8.27
N GLU A 72 0.44 18.01 -7.65
CA GLU A 72 -0.63 18.77 -6.98
C GLU A 72 -0.21 19.29 -5.58
N GLY A 73 1.06 19.12 -5.20
CA GLY A 73 1.63 19.68 -3.96
C GLY A 73 1.53 18.80 -2.72
N TYR A 74 1.10 17.54 -2.85
CA TYR A 74 0.93 16.61 -1.73
C TYR A 74 2.20 15.79 -1.44
N GLY A 75 3.37 16.42 -1.38
CA GLY A 75 4.62 15.79 -0.95
C GLY A 75 5.81 16.22 -1.77
N PHE A 76 6.84 15.36 -1.82
CA PHE A 76 8.13 15.68 -2.43
C PHE A 76 8.58 14.57 -3.37
N ALA A 77 9.43 14.90 -4.34
CA ALA A 77 9.89 13.97 -5.37
C ALA A 77 10.61 12.74 -4.78
N GLU A 78 11.38 12.96 -3.70
CA GLU A 78 12.12 11.92 -2.97
C GLU A 78 11.19 10.86 -2.35
N ASP A 79 9.91 11.18 -2.14
CA ASP A 79 8.93 10.20 -1.66
C ASP A 79 8.73 9.05 -2.69
N LEU A 80 8.91 9.31 -3.99
CA LEU A 80 8.77 8.27 -5.02
C LEU A 80 9.88 7.22 -4.91
N GLU A 81 11.10 7.61 -4.53
CA GLU A 81 12.28 6.72 -4.51
C GLU A 81 12.14 5.58 -3.50
N VAL A 82 11.33 5.78 -2.46
CA VAL A 82 11.05 4.80 -1.40
C VAL A 82 9.60 4.32 -1.40
N THR A 83 8.90 4.49 -2.51
CA THR A 83 7.59 3.86 -2.74
C THR A 83 7.79 2.65 -3.64
N GLU A 84 7.19 1.51 -3.29
CA GLU A 84 7.14 0.36 -4.18
C GLU A 84 6.59 0.75 -5.57
N GLU A 85 7.26 0.31 -6.66
CA GLU A 85 6.98 0.74 -8.04
C GLU A 85 7.05 2.26 -8.26
N TYR A 86 7.80 2.99 -7.46
CA TYR A 86 7.82 4.46 -7.49
C TYR A 86 6.41 5.07 -7.38
N GLY A 87 5.49 4.37 -6.69
CA GLY A 87 4.10 4.80 -6.51
C GLY A 87 3.24 4.76 -7.77
N CYS A 88 3.68 4.07 -8.83
CA CYS A 88 2.94 3.96 -10.08
C CYS A 88 3.23 2.62 -10.80
N LEU A 89 2.23 1.74 -10.84
CA LEU A 89 2.27 0.52 -11.63
C LEU A 89 1.96 0.84 -13.11
N ALA A 90 2.88 0.42 -13.98
CA ALA A 90 2.75 0.59 -15.42
C ALA A 90 1.59 -0.22 -16.02
N GLY A 91 1.14 0.19 -17.21
CA GLY A 91 0.07 -0.51 -17.95
C GLY A 91 -1.35 -0.20 -17.46
N ALA A 92 -1.52 0.78 -16.59
CA ALA A 92 -2.82 1.28 -16.18
C ALA A 92 -3.62 1.79 -17.39
N ASN A 93 -4.87 1.34 -17.52
CA ASN A 93 -5.79 1.79 -18.57
C ASN A 93 -7.14 2.21 -17.96
N PRO A 94 -7.44 3.51 -17.87
CA PRO A 94 -8.72 4.01 -17.35
C PRO A 94 -9.95 3.48 -18.11
N ASP A 95 -9.83 3.11 -19.38
CA ASP A 95 -10.96 2.59 -20.17
C ASP A 95 -11.35 1.16 -19.76
N ALA A 96 -10.48 0.46 -19.01
CA ALA A 96 -10.77 -0.84 -18.43
C ALA A 96 -11.52 -0.75 -17.08
N VAL A 97 -11.86 0.46 -16.64
CA VAL A 97 -12.48 0.74 -15.33
C VAL A 97 -13.91 1.22 -15.52
N SER A 98 -14.85 0.66 -14.74
CA SER A 98 -16.27 1.01 -14.85
C SER A 98 -16.57 2.42 -14.31
N ASP A 99 -17.56 3.11 -14.89
CA ASP A 99 -18.03 4.40 -14.39
C ASP A 99 -18.45 4.35 -12.91
N THR A 100 -18.97 3.20 -12.46
CA THR A 100 -19.34 3.01 -11.06
C THR A 100 -18.12 3.04 -10.15
N ALA A 101 -17.02 2.40 -10.55
CA ALA A 101 -15.76 2.49 -9.81
C ALA A 101 -15.27 3.95 -9.79
N VAL A 102 -15.21 4.60 -10.95
CA VAL A 102 -14.80 6.02 -11.08
C VAL A 102 -15.58 6.91 -10.11
N ARG A 103 -16.92 6.87 -10.16
CA ARG A 103 -17.79 7.68 -9.27
C ARG A 103 -17.57 7.40 -7.78
N ARG A 104 -17.31 6.14 -7.41
CA ARG A 104 -17.01 5.77 -6.02
C ARG A 104 -15.67 6.32 -5.55
N GLY A 105 -14.67 6.33 -6.43
CA GLY A 105 -13.31 6.80 -6.13
C GLY A 105 -13.16 8.31 -6.05
N MET A 106 -13.85 9.06 -6.92
CA MET A 106 -13.68 10.51 -7.09
C MET A 106 -13.82 11.34 -5.80
N LYS A 107 -14.64 10.88 -4.84
CA LYS A 107 -14.86 11.58 -3.57
C LYS A 107 -14.00 11.06 -2.41
N GLN A 108 -13.19 10.02 -2.63
CA GLN A 108 -12.54 9.27 -1.54
C GLN A 108 -11.02 9.46 -1.48
N LEU A 109 -10.42 10.21 -2.41
CA LEU A 109 -8.98 10.41 -2.45
C LEU A 109 -8.49 11.25 -1.26
N GLY A 110 -7.46 10.76 -0.57
CA GLY A 110 -6.97 11.33 0.68
C GLY A 110 -7.85 10.94 1.87
N SER A 111 -8.28 9.68 1.96
CA SER A 111 -9.01 9.15 3.13
C SER A 111 -8.46 7.81 3.59
N LEU A 112 -8.48 7.57 4.91
CA LEU A 112 -8.13 6.28 5.52
C LEU A 112 -9.19 5.23 5.20
N GLY A 113 -10.45 5.60 5.46
CA GLY A 113 -11.58 4.70 5.38
C GLY A 113 -11.96 4.02 6.67
N SER A 114 -12.30 2.73 6.58
CA SER A 114 -12.82 1.93 7.69
C SER A 114 -12.20 0.54 7.66
N GLY A 115 -12.52 -0.27 8.68
CA GLY A 115 -12.00 -1.63 8.78
C GLY A 115 -10.72 -1.67 9.59
N ASN A 116 -9.66 -2.24 9.03
CA ASN A 116 -8.32 -2.27 9.63
C ASN A 116 -7.43 -1.13 9.11
N HIS A 117 -8.02 -0.06 8.57
CA HIS A 117 -7.26 1.09 8.11
C HIS A 117 -7.09 2.10 9.23
N PHE A 118 -5.88 2.62 9.39
CA PHE A 118 -5.52 3.51 10.48
C PHE A 118 -4.34 4.40 10.11
N CYS A 119 -4.17 5.46 10.88
CA CYS A 119 -2.90 6.15 11.04
C CYS A 119 -2.50 6.04 12.51
N GLU A 120 -1.34 5.48 12.81
CA GLU A 120 -0.85 5.30 14.17
C GLU A 120 0.49 6.01 14.37
N VAL A 121 0.60 6.74 15.48
CA VAL A 121 1.89 7.24 15.98
C VAL A 121 2.45 6.18 16.92
N GLN A 122 3.62 5.67 16.58
CA GLN A 122 4.26 4.55 17.26
C GLN A 122 5.63 4.98 17.78
N LYS A 123 6.18 4.20 18.72
CA LYS A 123 7.56 4.33 19.18
C LYS A 123 8.35 3.09 18.76
N VAL A 124 9.60 3.28 18.36
CA VAL A 124 10.56 2.18 18.19
C VAL A 124 10.89 1.65 19.59
N ASP A 125 10.36 0.48 19.95
CA ASP A 125 10.53 -0.09 21.28
C ASP A 125 11.75 -1.03 21.37
N HIS A 126 12.08 -1.70 20.27
CA HIS A 126 13.19 -2.66 20.21
C HIS A 126 13.83 -2.68 18.82
N ILE A 127 15.14 -2.92 18.77
CA ILE A 127 15.94 -3.03 17.54
C ILE A 127 16.63 -4.39 17.55
N TYR A 128 16.32 -5.23 16.55
CA TYR A 128 16.90 -6.57 16.41
C TYR A 128 18.15 -6.59 15.51
N ASP A 129 18.25 -5.62 14.60
CA ASP A 129 19.34 -5.45 13.64
C ASP A 129 19.67 -3.96 13.57
N GLU A 130 20.82 -3.58 14.15
CA GLU A 130 21.24 -2.18 14.24
C GLU A 130 21.64 -1.60 12.88
N GLU A 131 22.24 -2.41 12.00
CA GLU A 131 22.69 -1.97 10.67
C GLU A 131 21.49 -1.68 9.78
N ALA A 132 20.53 -2.61 9.73
CA ALA A 132 19.28 -2.40 9.01
C ALA A 132 18.50 -1.21 9.59
N ALA A 133 18.31 -1.15 10.91
CA ALA A 133 17.54 -0.05 11.51
C ALA A 133 18.19 1.33 11.25
N ALA A 134 19.51 1.42 11.26
CA ALA A 134 20.23 2.63 10.90
C ALA A 134 20.03 3.01 9.42
N ALA A 135 20.14 2.04 8.50
CA ALA A 135 19.90 2.27 7.07
C ALA A 135 18.46 2.74 6.77
N LEU A 136 17.46 2.22 7.51
CA LEU A 136 16.06 2.62 7.40
C LEU A 136 15.73 3.95 8.12
N GLY A 137 16.70 4.57 8.81
CA GLY A 137 16.47 5.80 9.56
C GLY A 137 15.58 5.64 10.80
N ILE A 138 15.52 4.42 11.36
CA ILE A 138 14.75 4.05 12.56
C ILE A 138 15.64 3.45 13.67
N GLY A 139 16.91 3.83 13.70
CA GLY A 139 17.96 3.23 14.53
C GLY A 139 18.01 3.67 15.99
N GLN A 140 16.99 4.36 16.52
CA GLN A 140 16.99 4.83 17.91
C GLN A 140 15.78 4.30 18.69
N ILE A 141 16.04 3.63 19.83
CA ILE A 141 14.98 3.24 20.75
C ILE A 141 14.30 4.49 21.31
N GLY A 142 12.97 4.48 21.31
CA GLY A 142 12.12 5.60 21.69
C GLY A 142 11.82 6.57 20.55
N GLN A 143 12.39 6.38 19.36
CA GLN A 143 12.09 7.20 18.18
C GLN A 143 10.63 7.10 17.78
N ILE A 144 10.03 8.22 17.43
CA ILE A 144 8.63 8.31 17.01
C ILE A 144 8.53 8.11 15.50
N VAL A 145 7.61 7.24 15.11
CA VAL A 145 7.30 6.93 13.71
C VAL A 145 5.78 7.03 13.51
N ALA A 146 5.34 7.22 12.27
CA ALA A 146 3.92 7.24 11.92
C ALA A 146 3.64 6.21 10.82
N MET A 147 2.72 5.29 11.10
CA MET A 147 2.31 4.22 10.18
C MET A 147 0.93 4.53 9.61
N ILE A 148 0.81 4.53 8.29
CA ILE A 148 -0.45 4.68 7.55
C ILE A 148 -0.79 3.34 6.92
N HIS A 149 -1.94 2.77 7.25
CA HIS A 149 -2.49 1.59 6.61
C HIS A 149 -3.80 1.94 5.91
N CYS A 150 -3.80 1.93 4.58
CA CYS A 150 -5.00 2.09 3.76
C CYS A 150 -4.80 1.53 2.35
N GLY A 151 -5.85 1.56 1.53
CA GLY A 151 -5.84 1.04 0.17
C GLY A 151 -6.55 1.93 -0.85
N SER A 152 -7.08 1.30 -1.88
CA SER A 152 -7.76 1.95 -3.01
C SER A 152 -9.20 2.32 -2.72
N ARG A 153 -9.67 2.15 -1.47
CA ARG A 153 -10.99 2.59 -1.03
C ARG A 153 -12.11 1.86 -1.79
N GLY A 154 -13.24 2.53 -1.99
CA GLY A 154 -14.34 1.98 -2.79
C GLY A 154 -14.00 1.78 -4.26
N PHE A 155 -12.95 2.44 -4.77
CA PHE A 155 -12.53 2.37 -6.16
C PHE A 155 -12.03 0.98 -6.53
N GLY A 156 -10.98 0.47 -5.87
CA GLY A 156 -10.47 -0.86 -6.15
C GLY A 156 -11.44 -1.97 -5.73
N HIS A 157 -12.24 -1.75 -4.68
CA HIS A 157 -13.30 -2.70 -4.31
C HIS A 157 -14.31 -2.92 -5.44
N GLN A 158 -14.75 -1.85 -6.10
CA GLN A 158 -15.65 -1.96 -7.24
C GLN A 158 -14.98 -2.65 -8.43
N ILE A 159 -13.72 -2.32 -8.73
CA ILE A 159 -12.96 -2.99 -9.80
C ILE A 159 -12.87 -4.49 -9.53
N ALA A 160 -12.51 -4.90 -8.31
CA ALA A 160 -12.46 -6.30 -7.94
C ALA A 160 -13.83 -6.98 -8.10
N GLU A 161 -14.91 -6.34 -7.65
CA GLU A 161 -16.28 -6.86 -7.79
C GLU A 161 -16.69 -7.04 -9.27
N ASP A 162 -16.40 -6.06 -10.11
CA ASP A 162 -16.72 -6.07 -11.54
C ASP A 162 -16.00 -7.23 -12.24
N TYR A 163 -14.71 -7.40 -11.97
CA TYR A 163 -13.90 -8.45 -12.61
C TYR A 163 -14.08 -9.84 -11.99
N VAL A 164 -14.49 -9.95 -10.72
CA VAL A 164 -14.98 -11.23 -10.17
C VAL A 164 -16.23 -11.68 -10.91
N LYS A 165 -17.22 -10.80 -11.10
CA LYS A 165 -18.44 -11.11 -11.85
C LYS A 165 -18.13 -11.49 -13.30
N LEU A 166 -17.20 -10.79 -13.95
CA LEU A 166 -16.75 -11.13 -15.30
C LEU A 166 -16.05 -12.49 -15.33
N ALA A 167 -15.14 -12.76 -14.39
CA ALA A 167 -14.46 -14.04 -14.32
C ALA A 167 -15.47 -15.18 -14.13
N GLU A 168 -16.43 -15.04 -13.20
CA GLU A 168 -17.49 -16.04 -12.97
C GLU A 168 -18.34 -16.32 -14.21
N SER A 169 -18.70 -15.29 -14.98
CA SER A 169 -19.55 -15.45 -16.17
C SER A 169 -18.84 -16.13 -17.33
N ARG A 170 -17.50 -16.01 -17.40
CA ARG A 170 -16.66 -16.55 -18.48
C ARG A 170 -16.04 -17.91 -18.17
N GLN A 171 -16.21 -18.47 -16.97
CA GLN A 171 -15.52 -19.71 -16.56
C GLN A 171 -15.72 -20.88 -17.54
N LYS A 172 -16.92 -21.02 -18.09
CA LYS A 172 -17.23 -22.11 -19.03
C LYS A 172 -16.47 -22.00 -20.35
N ASP A 173 -16.01 -20.81 -20.71
CA ASP A 173 -15.36 -20.52 -21.99
C ASP A 173 -13.88 -20.93 -22.00
N PHE A 174 -13.26 -21.13 -20.83
CA PHE A 174 -11.81 -21.32 -20.70
C PHE A 174 -11.34 -22.79 -20.61
N GLY A 175 -12.26 -23.75 -20.63
CA GLY A 175 -11.93 -25.17 -20.74
C GLY A 175 -11.29 -25.81 -19.50
N PHE A 176 -11.32 -25.16 -18.34
CA PHE A 176 -10.90 -25.73 -17.06
C PHE A 176 -12.03 -25.69 -16.02
N HIS A 177 -11.96 -26.59 -15.04
CA HIS A 177 -12.91 -26.67 -13.94
C HIS A 177 -12.33 -26.05 -12.67
N LEU A 178 -13.11 -25.24 -11.97
CA LEU A 178 -12.75 -24.69 -10.67
C LEU A 178 -13.30 -25.57 -9.56
N VAL A 179 -12.45 -25.91 -8.60
CA VAL A 179 -12.85 -26.63 -7.38
C VAL A 179 -13.74 -25.80 -6.46
N ASP A 180 -13.69 -24.47 -6.59
CA ASP A 180 -14.55 -23.52 -5.88
C ASP A 180 -14.87 -22.33 -6.79
N ARG A 181 -16.13 -21.89 -6.81
CA ARG A 181 -16.58 -20.74 -7.61
C ARG A 181 -15.82 -19.45 -7.26
N GLN A 182 -15.42 -19.27 -5.99
CA GLN A 182 -14.68 -18.11 -5.52
C GLN A 182 -13.24 -18.03 -6.08
N LEU A 183 -12.75 -19.11 -6.71
CA LEU A 183 -11.47 -19.15 -7.42
C LEU A 183 -11.58 -18.68 -8.88
N ALA A 184 -12.68 -18.01 -9.24
CA ALA A 184 -12.88 -17.40 -10.56
C ALA A 184 -11.62 -16.65 -11.03
N CYS A 185 -11.19 -16.97 -12.24
CA CYS A 185 -9.97 -16.42 -12.83
C CYS A 185 -10.11 -16.25 -14.35
N LEU A 186 -9.26 -15.38 -14.89
CA LEU A 186 -9.16 -15.05 -16.31
C LEU A 186 -7.78 -15.48 -16.82
N PRO A 187 -7.65 -16.16 -17.98
CA PRO A 187 -6.36 -16.45 -18.57
C PRO A 187 -5.54 -15.17 -18.76
N LEU A 188 -4.25 -15.18 -18.39
CA LEU A 188 -3.41 -13.97 -18.44
C LEU A 188 -3.32 -13.33 -19.82
N GLN A 189 -3.41 -14.16 -20.86
CA GLN A 189 -3.32 -13.73 -22.27
C GLN A 189 -4.69 -13.49 -22.91
N SER A 190 -5.80 -13.59 -22.18
CA SER A 190 -7.11 -13.19 -22.71
C SER A 190 -7.28 -11.67 -22.67
N ASP A 191 -8.21 -11.13 -23.46
CA ASP A 191 -8.54 -9.71 -23.42
C ASP A 191 -9.05 -9.28 -22.05
N GLU A 192 -9.88 -10.11 -21.42
CA GLU A 192 -10.40 -9.86 -20.06
C GLU A 192 -9.30 -9.90 -19.01
N GLY A 193 -8.34 -10.84 -19.12
CA GLY A 193 -7.21 -10.93 -18.20
C GLY A 193 -6.29 -9.71 -18.28
N ARG A 194 -6.01 -9.23 -19.51
CA ARG A 194 -5.25 -7.99 -19.74
C ARG A 194 -6.01 -6.76 -19.23
N ALA A 195 -7.31 -6.67 -19.51
CA ALA A 195 -8.15 -5.58 -19.04
C ALA A 195 -8.18 -5.53 -17.50
N TYR A 196 -8.29 -6.69 -16.84
CA TYR A 196 -8.25 -6.73 -15.38
C TYR A 196 -6.92 -6.25 -14.82
N LEU A 197 -5.79 -6.69 -15.36
CA LEU A 197 -4.47 -6.24 -14.90
C LEU A 197 -4.30 -4.73 -15.08
N ALA A 198 -4.80 -4.17 -16.19
CA ALA A 198 -4.77 -2.73 -16.44
C ALA A 198 -5.67 -1.95 -15.47
N ALA A 199 -6.87 -2.45 -15.17
CA ALA A 199 -7.78 -1.86 -14.19
C ALA A 199 -7.23 -1.97 -12.75
N MET A 200 -6.61 -3.10 -12.42
CA MET A 200 -5.91 -3.29 -11.14
C MET A 200 -4.75 -2.30 -11.00
N ALA A 201 -3.99 -2.04 -12.06
CA ALA A 201 -2.95 -1.01 -12.05
C ALA A 201 -3.54 0.39 -11.80
N CYS A 202 -4.70 0.73 -12.39
CA CYS A 202 -5.41 1.97 -12.06
C CYS A 202 -5.77 2.06 -10.57
N ALA A 203 -6.29 0.98 -9.97
CA ALA A 203 -6.62 0.92 -8.56
C ALA A 203 -5.37 1.03 -7.66
N ALA A 204 -4.27 0.40 -8.07
CA ALA A 204 -2.99 0.49 -7.37
C ALA A 204 -2.46 1.92 -7.35
N ASN A 205 -2.48 2.60 -8.50
CA ASN A 205 -2.05 3.98 -8.64
C ASN A 205 -2.90 4.92 -7.79
N PHE A 206 -4.22 4.72 -7.76
CA PHE A 206 -5.10 5.47 -6.87
C PHE A 206 -4.75 5.26 -5.39
N ALA A 207 -4.44 4.03 -4.95
CA ALA A 207 -4.07 3.77 -3.57
C ALA A 207 -2.74 4.43 -3.14
N TRP A 208 -1.73 4.44 -4.03
CA TRP A 208 -0.48 5.15 -3.77
C TRP A 208 -0.67 6.67 -3.72
N ALA A 209 -1.47 7.24 -4.63
CA ALA A 209 -1.87 8.65 -4.55
C ALA A 209 -2.61 8.94 -3.23
N ASN A 210 -3.51 8.05 -2.80
CA ASN A 210 -4.24 8.17 -1.55
C ASN A 210 -3.28 8.20 -0.33
N ARG A 211 -2.31 7.27 -0.26
CA ARG A 211 -1.30 7.26 0.81
C ARG A 211 -0.39 8.48 0.77
N GLN A 212 -0.09 9.01 -0.42
CA GLN A 212 0.67 10.23 -0.59
C GLN A 212 -0.05 11.46 0.00
N LEU A 213 -1.36 11.61 -0.25
CA LEU A 213 -2.19 12.67 0.34
C LEU A 213 -2.27 12.53 1.87
N LEU A 214 -2.48 11.31 2.37
CA LEU A 214 -2.52 11.06 3.83
C LEU A 214 -1.17 11.36 4.50
N MET A 215 -0.06 11.00 3.85
CA MET A 215 1.27 11.33 4.33
C MET A 215 1.50 12.84 4.41
N TYR A 216 0.99 13.60 3.43
CA TYR A 216 0.99 15.06 3.50
C TYR A 216 0.20 15.56 4.73
N GLY A 217 -0.98 15.01 5.01
CA GLY A 217 -1.75 15.33 6.22
C GLY A 217 -1.00 15.04 7.52
N VAL A 218 -0.29 13.90 7.61
CA VAL A 218 0.58 13.56 8.75
C VAL A 218 1.67 14.61 8.94
N ARG A 219 2.32 15.02 7.84
CA ARG A 219 3.34 16.07 7.84
C ARG A 219 2.79 17.42 8.31
N GLN A 220 1.57 17.80 7.90
CA GLN A 220 0.91 19.02 8.38
C GLN A 220 0.59 18.98 9.87
N ALA A 221 0.05 17.86 10.37
CA ALA A 221 -0.22 17.67 11.80
C ALA A 221 1.07 17.78 12.63
N PHE A 222 2.17 17.17 12.15
CA PHE A 222 3.48 17.28 12.79
C PHE A 222 3.98 18.73 12.82
N SER A 223 3.90 19.44 11.70
CA SER A 223 4.26 20.86 11.60
C SER A 223 3.50 21.72 12.62
N SER A 224 2.19 21.56 12.67
CA SER A 224 1.26 22.30 13.55
C SER A 224 1.57 22.09 15.04
N VAL A 225 1.78 20.84 15.46
CA VAL A 225 1.95 20.51 16.88
C VAL A 225 3.34 20.88 17.41
N PHE A 226 4.37 20.66 16.60
CA PHE A 226 5.75 20.82 17.03
C PHE A 226 6.39 22.15 16.61
N GLY A 227 5.71 22.96 15.78
CA GLY A 227 6.23 24.23 15.27
C GLY A 227 7.46 24.03 14.38
N ARG A 228 7.52 22.90 13.67
CA ARG A 228 8.66 22.49 12.83
C ARG A 228 8.28 22.51 11.37
N LYS A 229 9.28 22.64 10.50
CA LYS A 229 9.08 22.40 9.07
C LYS A 229 8.73 20.93 8.86
N ALA A 230 7.89 20.64 7.87
CA ALA A 230 7.53 19.28 7.48
C ALA A 230 8.04 18.95 6.06
N ARG A 231 9.34 19.19 5.84
CA ARG A 231 10.01 18.78 4.58
C ARG A 231 10.27 17.28 4.60
N ALA A 232 10.56 16.70 3.44
CA ALA A 232 10.93 15.29 3.31
C ALA A 232 11.97 14.85 4.36
N LYS A 233 13.03 15.64 4.58
CA LYS A 233 14.07 15.31 5.57
C LYS A 233 13.68 15.46 7.05
N ASP A 234 12.64 16.25 7.35
CA ASP A 234 12.20 16.46 8.74
C ASP A 234 11.25 15.34 9.20
N VAL A 235 10.48 14.79 8.25
CA VAL A 235 9.57 13.64 8.44
C VAL A 235 9.71 12.70 7.22
N PRO A 236 10.84 11.97 7.11
CA PRO A 236 11.11 11.14 5.94
C PRO A 236 10.21 9.92 5.89
N MET A 237 9.87 9.50 4.68
CA MET A 237 9.24 8.21 4.46
C MET A 237 10.31 7.13 4.51
N VAL A 238 10.10 6.12 5.35
CA VAL A 238 10.95 4.92 5.40
C VAL A 238 10.65 4.08 4.16
N TYR A 239 9.40 3.64 3.99
CA TYR A 239 8.97 2.89 2.81
C TYR A 239 7.45 2.89 2.66
N ASP A 240 6.97 2.55 1.47
CA ASP A 240 5.57 2.22 1.18
C ASP A 240 5.51 0.90 0.42
N VAL A 241 4.77 -0.06 0.97
CA VAL A 241 4.64 -1.41 0.43
C VAL A 241 3.19 -1.87 0.39
N CYS A 242 2.82 -2.56 -0.69
CA CYS A 242 1.49 -3.12 -0.88
C CYS A 242 1.41 -4.57 -0.39
N HIS A 243 0.20 -5.01 -0.01
CA HIS A 243 -0.05 -6.41 0.36
C HIS A 243 -1.25 -7.09 -0.31
N ASN A 244 -1.95 -6.36 -1.19
CA ASN A 244 -3.01 -6.89 -2.05
C ASN A 244 -2.72 -6.46 -3.50
N ILE A 245 -1.93 -7.23 -4.24
CA ILE A 245 -1.49 -6.86 -5.59
C ILE A 245 -1.24 -8.11 -6.42
N ALA A 246 -1.28 -7.99 -7.74
CA ALA A 246 -0.57 -8.92 -8.63
C ALA A 246 0.52 -8.18 -9.41
N LYS A 247 1.66 -8.85 -9.60
CA LYS A 247 2.79 -8.28 -10.36
C LYS A 247 3.36 -9.31 -11.32
N MET A 248 3.78 -8.82 -12.48
CA MET A 248 4.56 -9.61 -13.44
C MET A 248 6.02 -9.52 -13.03
N GLU A 249 6.58 -10.61 -12.55
CA GLU A 249 7.93 -10.68 -11.97
C GLU A 249 8.66 -11.90 -12.55
N GLU A 250 9.99 -11.92 -12.46
CA GLU A 250 10.84 -12.99 -12.99
C GLU A 250 11.47 -13.79 -11.87
N TYR A 251 11.40 -15.12 -11.96
CA TYR A 251 11.94 -16.05 -10.97
C TYR A 251 12.54 -17.28 -11.63
N GLU A 252 13.54 -17.87 -10.98
CA GLU A 252 14.06 -19.18 -11.35
C GLU A 252 13.12 -20.27 -10.83
N ILE A 253 12.52 -21.04 -11.74
CA ILE A 253 11.61 -22.13 -11.44
C ILE A 253 12.12 -23.36 -12.20
N GLU A 254 12.44 -24.42 -11.47
CA GLU A 254 13.00 -25.66 -12.03
C GLU A 254 14.25 -25.42 -12.90
N GLY A 255 15.11 -24.48 -12.46
CA GLY A 255 16.35 -24.12 -13.15
C GLY A 255 16.16 -23.23 -14.39
N GLN A 256 14.96 -22.71 -14.63
CA GLN A 256 14.67 -21.82 -15.76
C GLN A 256 14.11 -20.48 -15.28
N LEU A 257 14.62 -19.39 -15.85
CA LEU A 257 14.05 -18.07 -15.61
C LEU A 257 12.67 -17.97 -16.27
N GLN A 258 11.63 -17.74 -15.48
CA GLN A 258 10.25 -17.64 -15.93
C GLN A 258 9.63 -16.33 -15.47
N ARG A 259 8.84 -15.72 -16.36
CA ARG A 259 8.03 -14.53 -16.04
C ARG A 259 6.64 -14.97 -15.59
N VAL A 260 6.31 -14.71 -14.32
CA VAL A 260 5.07 -15.18 -13.68
C VAL A 260 4.25 -14.02 -13.12
N CYS A 261 2.94 -14.25 -12.99
CA CYS A 261 2.03 -13.30 -12.36
C CYS A 261 1.88 -13.66 -10.88
N VAL A 262 2.69 -13.06 -10.02
CA VAL A 262 2.67 -13.31 -8.57
C VAL A 262 1.46 -12.60 -7.98
N HIS A 263 0.54 -13.37 -7.40
CA HIS A 263 -0.61 -12.85 -6.67
C HIS A 263 -0.28 -12.80 -5.19
N ARG A 264 -0.40 -11.61 -4.59
CA ARG A 264 -0.22 -11.41 -3.15
C ARG A 264 -1.53 -10.86 -2.59
N LYS A 265 -2.17 -11.61 -1.69
CA LYS A 265 -3.35 -11.18 -0.92
C LYS A 265 -3.09 -11.36 0.55
N GLY A 266 -2.94 -10.25 1.28
CA GLY A 266 -2.42 -10.28 2.64
C GLY A 266 -0.98 -10.83 2.69
N ALA A 267 -0.16 -10.50 1.69
CA ALA A 267 1.25 -10.89 1.65
C ALA A 267 2.08 -9.78 1.02
N THR A 268 3.31 -9.59 1.47
CA THR A 268 4.13 -8.42 1.14
C THR A 268 5.36 -8.83 0.36
N ARG A 269 5.75 -8.05 -0.66
CA ARG A 269 7.03 -8.27 -1.36
C ARG A 269 8.20 -8.07 -0.39
N ALA A 270 9.23 -8.91 -0.47
CA ALA A 270 10.34 -8.99 0.46
C ALA A 270 11.65 -9.31 -0.28
N PHE A 271 12.00 -8.48 -1.26
CA PHE A 271 13.21 -8.66 -2.06
C PHE A 271 14.49 -8.53 -1.22
N PRO A 272 15.47 -9.43 -1.42
CA PRO A 272 16.67 -9.49 -0.60
C PRO A 272 17.63 -8.34 -0.88
N ALA A 273 18.65 -8.22 -0.03
CA ALA A 273 19.80 -7.35 -0.29
C ALA A 273 20.43 -7.67 -1.67
N GLY A 274 20.85 -6.62 -2.36
CA GLY A 274 21.42 -6.66 -3.72
C GLY A 274 20.39 -6.60 -4.85
N HIS A 275 19.11 -6.83 -4.58
CA HIS A 275 18.10 -6.88 -5.63
C HIS A 275 17.89 -5.50 -6.30
N PRO A 276 17.89 -5.40 -7.65
CA PRO A 276 17.92 -4.10 -8.36
C PRO A 276 16.67 -3.25 -8.16
N ALA A 277 15.51 -3.89 -7.93
CA ALA A 277 14.25 -3.18 -7.65
C ALA A 277 14.16 -2.60 -6.22
N VAL A 278 15.14 -2.85 -5.36
CA VAL A 278 15.22 -2.24 -4.03
C VAL A 278 15.86 -0.85 -4.17
N PRO A 279 15.30 0.20 -3.53
CA PRO A 279 15.89 1.53 -3.55
C PRO A 279 17.35 1.51 -3.15
N GLU A 280 18.16 2.36 -3.77
CA GLU A 280 19.62 2.34 -3.61
C GLU A 280 20.05 2.39 -2.14
N GLN A 281 19.44 3.27 -1.34
CA GLN A 281 19.76 3.40 0.09
C GLN A 281 19.44 2.17 0.94
N TYR A 282 18.57 1.26 0.48
CA TYR A 282 18.23 0.02 1.18
C TYR A 282 18.83 -1.22 0.52
N ARG A 283 19.48 -1.07 -0.63
CA ARG A 283 19.95 -2.22 -1.43
C ARG A 283 20.95 -3.08 -0.65
N ALA A 284 21.75 -2.51 0.23
CA ALA A 284 22.70 -3.24 1.06
C ALA A 284 22.03 -4.14 2.12
N VAL A 285 20.85 -3.75 2.62
CA VAL A 285 20.15 -4.43 3.73
C VAL A 285 18.91 -5.22 3.27
N GLY A 286 18.41 -4.95 2.07
CA GLY A 286 17.21 -5.56 1.50
C GLY A 286 15.98 -4.65 1.58
N GLN A 287 14.90 -5.07 0.93
CA GLN A 287 13.69 -4.26 0.87
C GLN A 287 13.05 -4.11 2.26
N PRO A 288 12.70 -2.88 2.71
CA PRO A 288 11.86 -2.73 3.90
C PRO A 288 10.51 -3.44 3.73
N VAL A 289 10.10 -4.14 4.77
CA VAL A 289 8.81 -4.84 4.86
C VAL A 289 8.08 -4.33 6.10
N LEU A 290 6.89 -3.78 5.90
CA LEU A 290 6.09 -3.17 6.95
C LEU A 290 4.97 -4.11 7.36
N ILE A 291 4.98 -4.53 8.63
CA ILE A 291 4.05 -5.51 9.20
C ILE A 291 3.16 -4.81 10.24
N PRO A 292 2.01 -4.25 9.85
CA PRO A 292 1.03 -3.72 10.77
C PRO A 292 0.47 -4.84 11.67
N GLY A 293 0.42 -4.55 12.96
CA GLY A 293 -0.37 -5.33 13.91
C GLY A 293 -1.87 -5.03 13.79
N ASP A 294 -2.64 -5.53 14.76
CA ASP A 294 -3.97 -4.97 15.04
C ASP A 294 -3.83 -3.58 15.66
N MET A 295 -4.88 -2.75 15.58
CA MET A 295 -4.87 -1.41 16.14
C MET A 295 -4.51 -1.44 17.64
N GLY A 296 -3.51 -0.66 18.04
CA GLY A 296 -2.99 -0.62 19.40
C GLY A 296 -2.12 -1.81 19.81
N ARG A 297 -1.72 -2.68 18.88
CA ARG A 297 -0.75 -3.77 19.09
C ARG A 297 0.58 -3.46 18.41
N TYR A 298 1.58 -4.31 18.66
CA TYR A 298 2.89 -4.15 18.04
C TYR A 298 2.82 -4.26 16.52
N SER A 299 3.56 -3.39 15.85
CA SER A 299 3.89 -3.49 14.44
C SER A 299 5.39 -3.79 14.31
N PHE A 300 5.80 -4.39 13.19
CA PHE A 300 7.20 -4.73 12.93
C PHE A 300 7.67 -4.12 11.61
N VAL A 301 8.96 -3.78 11.58
CA VAL A 301 9.69 -3.47 10.34
C VAL A 301 10.72 -4.57 10.16
N LEU A 302 10.67 -5.23 9.01
CA LEU A 302 11.62 -6.27 8.61
C LEU A 302 12.37 -5.80 7.37
N VAL A 303 13.39 -6.56 6.97
CA VAL A 303 14.02 -6.45 5.64
C VAL A 303 13.89 -7.77 4.90
N GLY A 304 13.87 -7.72 3.56
CA GLY A 304 13.82 -8.91 2.73
C GLY A 304 15.03 -9.82 2.98
N ALA A 305 14.76 -11.05 3.37
CA ALA A 305 15.79 -12.03 3.71
C ALA A 305 16.38 -12.71 2.46
N GLN A 306 17.66 -13.09 2.53
CA GLN A 306 18.23 -14.04 1.57
C GLN A 306 17.43 -15.35 1.61
N GLY A 307 17.19 -15.98 0.45
CA GLY A 307 16.32 -17.14 0.34
C GLY A 307 14.85 -16.83 0.04
N SER A 308 14.40 -15.57 0.16
CA SER A 308 12.99 -15.21 -0.08
C SER A 308 12.59 -15.41 -1.55
N MET A 309 13.52 -15.16 -2.48
CA MET A 309 13.29 -15.30 -3.92
C MET A 309 12.99 -16.76 -4.27
N GLU A 310 13.75 -17.69 -3.70
CA GLU A 310 13.69 -19.13 -3.95
C GLU A 310 12.51 -19.80 -3.25
N GLN A 311 12.21 -19.40 -2.02
CA GLN A 311 11.22 -20.09 -1.19
C GLN A 311 9.79 -19.61 -1.41
N THR A 312 9.61 -18.31 -1.69
CA THR A 312 8.29 -17.67 -1.62
C THR A 312 8.04 -16.65 -2.72
N PHE A 313 8.80 -16.68 -3.81
CA PHE A 313 8.73 -15.65 -4.85
C PHE A 313 8.91 -14.24 -4.25
N GLY A 314 9.97 -14.07 -3.46
CA GLY A 314 10.31 -12.80 -2.81
C GLY A 314 9.17 -12.26 -1.96
N THR A 315 8.50 -13.09 -1.17
CA THR A 315 7.27 -12.72 -0.44
C THR A 315 7.36 -13.08 1.04
N THR A 316 6.71 -12.29 1.90
CA THR A 316 6.53 -12.57 3.32
C THR A 316 5.12 -12.19 3.80
N CYS A 317 4.86 -12.32 5.09
CA CYS A 317 3.58 -11.95 5.70
C CYS A 317 3.29 -10.44 5.59
N HIS A 318 2.05 -10.05 5.89
CA HIS A 318 1.64 -8.64 5.93
C HIS A 318 1.22 -8.14 7.31
N GLY A 319 0.96 -9.03 8.28
CA GLY A 319 0.34 -8.66 9.55
C GLY A 319 -0.14 -9.87 10.34
N ALA A 320 -0.83 -9.60 11.46
CA ALA A 320 -1.28 -10.63 12.41
C ALA A 320 -2.43 -11.52 11.90
N GLY A 321 -3.09 -11.13 10.81
CA GLY A 321 -4.31 -11.79 10.32
C GLY A 321 -5.49 -11.63 11.29
N ARG A 322 -6.69 -12.09 10.90
CA ARG A 322 -7.86 -12.07 11.78
C ARG A 322 -8.24 -13.49 12.18
N ARG A 323 -8.38 -13.72 13.50
CA ARG A 323 -8.89 -14.99 14.03
C ARG A 323 -10.42 -15.08 14.03
N GLN A 324 -11.11 -13.95 14.21
CA GLN A 324 -12.57 -13.86 14.27
C GLN A 324 -13.12 -12.95 13.16
N SER A 325 -14.37 -13.18 12.75
CA SER A 325 -15.08 -12.27 11.85
C SER A 325 -15.40 -10.95 12.56
N ARG A 326 -15.60 -9.85 11.81
CA ARG A 326 -15.98 -8.55 12.40
C ARG A 326 -17.28 -8.62 13.20
N THR A 327 -18.22 -9.48 12.78
CA THR A 327 -19.48 -9.70 13.50
C THR A 327 -19.28 -10.48 14.78
N ALA A 328 -18.36 -11.46 14.78
CA ALA A 328 -18.07 -12.27 15.96
C ALA A 328 -17.22 -11.54 17.01
N ALA A 329 -16.52 -10.48 16.62
CA ALA A 329 -15.69 -9.66 17.51
C ALA A 329 -16.43 -8.44 18.11
N LYS A 330 -17.67 -8.19 17.70
CA LYS A 330 -18.57 -7.19 18.30
C LYS A 330 -19.41 -7.84 19.38
#